data_AF-A0A2H8TLU0-F1
#
_entry.id   AF-A0A2H8TLU0-F1
#
_cell.length_a   1.000
_cell.length_b   1.000
_cell.length_c   1.000
_cell.angle_alpha   90.00
_cell.angle_beta   90.00
_cell.angle_gamma   90.00
#
_symmetry.space_group_name_H-M   'P 1'
#
loop_
_entity.id
_entity.type
_entity.pdbx_description
1 polymer ?
#
loop_
_entity_poly.entity_id
_entity_poly.type
_entity_poly.pdbx_seq_one_letter_code
_entity_poly.pdbx_strand_id
1 'polypeptide(L)'
;MGNSFSCGYPMFCNRHRQVEPKELLLMNNIWKTNDILYKRIRMEREKLEDKKSGSLVRIVAEFSPCKASGCRCKKGVFDEVECDNHGWKNSICTRAGCKHPLSDHASHVMSATRTEFAATIKVVFDIINIKGTLENTSKKPKTERIILVEDVFVSIYHVLLKTLRYDPFTAPNIDKIYGTPPFEKTNINQILLNFCVQKFGKKNSVLIFIHNN
;
A
#
# COMPACT_ATOMS: atom_id res chain seq x y z
N MET A 1 -35.45 58.17 -10.37
CA MET A 1 -36.52 57.14 -10.24
C MET A 1 -36.23 56.05 -11.25
N GLY A 2 -36.17 54.79 -10.83
CA GLY A 2 -36.08 53.63 -11.74
C GLY A 2 -35.05 52.57 -11.32
N ASN A 3 -35.57 51.42 -10.89
CA ASN A 3 -34.92 50.24 -10.30
C ASN A 3 -33.81 49.57 -11.12
N SER A 4 -32.91 48.83 -10.45
CA SER A 4 -32.28 47.62 -11.02
C SER A 4 -31.83 46.62 -9.94
N PHE A 5 -32.62 45.54 -9.87
CA PHE A 5 -32.32 44.13 -9.61
C PHE A 5 -31.13 43.69 -8.73
N SER A 6 -31.49 42.89 -7.72
CA SER A 6 -30.68 41.97 -6.92
C SER A 6 -30.39 40.64 -7.65
N CYS A 7 -29.18 40.11 -7.47
CA CYS A 7 -28.79 38.68 -7.55
C CYS A 7 -27.30 38.64 -7.13
N GLY A 8 -26.73 37.77 -6.30
CA GLY A 8 -27.10 36.44 -5.81
C GLY A 8 -25.79 35.62 -5.75
N TYR A 9 -25.62 34.85 -4.67
CA TYR A 9 -24.61 33.81 -4.38
C TYR A 9 -23.30 34.20 -3.66
N PRO A 10 -23.08 33.67 -2.42
CA PRO A 10 -21.76 33.62 -1.81
C PRO A 10 -20.90 32.53 -2.45
N MET A 11 -19.65 32.86 -2.78
CA MET A 11 -18.64 31.90 -3.24
C MET A 11 -18.41 30.83 -2.17
N PHE A 12 -18.85 29.60 -2.41
CA PHE A 12 -18.39 28.45 -1.67
C PHE A 12 -16.96 28.10 -2.13
N CYS A 13 -15.96 28.63 -1.43
CA CYS A 13 -14.62 28.06 -1.44
C CYS A 13 -14.69 26.66 -0.81
N ASN A 14 -14.84 25.64 -1.65
CA ASN A 14 -14.62 24.25 -1.23
C ASN A 14 -13.13 24.09 -0.90
N ARG A 15 -12.78 24.21 0.38
CA ARG A 15 -11.51 23.73 0.91
C ARG A 15 -11.42 22.26 0.54
N HIS A 16 -10.48 21.92 -0.34
CA HIS A 16 -10.07 20.54 -0.57
C HIS A 16 -9.66 19.97 0.79
N ARG A 17 -10.56 19.19 1.39
CA ARG A 17 -10.27 18.39 2.57
C ARG A 17 -9.23 17.38 2.10
N GLN A 18 -7.97 17.63 2.44
CA GLN A 18 -6.94 16.60 2.31
C GLN A 18 -7.43 15.38 3.08
N VAL A 19 -7.58 14.28 2.35
CA VAL A 19 -7.95 12.99 2.93
C VAL A 19 -6.85 12.62 3.93
N GLU A 20 -7.23 12.25 5.15
CA GLU A 20 -6.28 11.87 6.18
C GLU A 20 -5.34 10.75 5.66
N PRO A 21 -4.04 10.76 6.02
CA PRO A 21 -3.05 9.78 5.53
C PRO A 21 -3.34 8.31 5.87
N LYS A 22 -4.43 8.00 6.60
CA LYS A 22 -4.75 6.64 7.06
C LYS A 22 -5.24 5.70 5.95
N GLU A 23 -5.56 6.21 4.77
CA GLU A 23 -6.16 5.43 3.67
C GLU A 23 -5.25 5.20 2.45
N LEU A 24 -3.94 5.40 2.58
CA LEU A 24 -2.98 5.04 1.52
C LEU A 24 -2.65 3.53 1.55
N LEU A 25 -3.68 2.69 1.43
CA LEU A 25 -3.48 1.29 1.09
C LEU A 25 -3.13 1.21 -0.40
N LEU A 26 -2.07 0.47 -0.72
CA LEU A 26 -1.68 0.12 -2.10
C LEU A 26 -2.83 -0.53 -2.90
N MET A 27 -3.81 -1.10 -2.19
CA MET A 27 -5.03 -1.68 -2.75
C MET A 27 -6.21 -0.75 -2.49
N ASN A 28 -6.76 -0.20 -3.58
CA ASN A 28 -7.96 0.64 -3.55
C ASN A 28 -9.16 -0.15 -2.97
N ASN A 29 -9.96 0.48 -2.10
CA ASN A 29 -11.18 -0.07 -1.52
C ASN A 29 -12.24 -0.54 -2.56
N ILE A 30 -12.08 -0.15 -3.83
CA ILE A 30 -12.96 -0.50 -4.96
C ILE A 30 -12.69 -1.91 -5.54
N TRP A 31 -11.62 -2.59 -5.13
CA TRP A 31 -11.36 -3.96 -5.59
C TRP A 31 -12.46 -4.90 -5.08
N LYS A 32 -13.31 -5.36 -6.00
CA LYS A 32 -14.50 -6.14 -5.68
C LYS A 32 -14.09 -7.50 -5.11
N THR A 33 -14.86 -7.95 -4.13
CA THR A 33 -14.79 -9.26 -3.46
C THR A 33 -14.77 -10.48 -4.41
N ASN A 34 -15.05 -10.29 -5.71
CA ASN A 34 -15.09 -11.34 -6.74
C ASN A 34 -13.79 -11.48 -7.55
N ASP A 35 -12.81 -10.59 -7.38
CA ASP A 35 -11.50 -10.77 -8.01
C ASP A 35 -10.74 -11.90 -7.30
N ILE A 36 -10.34 -12.93 -8.06
CA ILE A 36 -9.61 -14.10 -7.54
C ILE A 36 -8.28 -13.66 -6.89
N LEU A 37 -7.65 -12.62 -7.43
CA LEU A 37 -6.43 -12.04 -6.86
C LEU A 37 -6.74 -11.33 -5.54
N TYR A 38 -7.83 -10.57 -5.46
CA TYR A 38 -8.28 -9.93 -4.22
C TYR A 38 -8.59 -10.96 -3.13
N LYS A 39 -9.32 -12.04 -3.46
CA LYS A 39 -9.60 -13.13 -2.51
C LYS A 39 -8.32 -13.78 -2.01
N ARG A 40 -7.37 -14.07 -2.90
CA ARG A 40 -6.06 -14.65 -2.53
C ARG A 40 -5.29 -13.71 -1.61
N ILE A 41 -5.15 -12.43 -1.98
CA ILE A 41 -4.43 -11.43 -1.19
C ILE A 41 -5.10 -11.27 0.18
N ARG A 42 -6.43 -11.20 0.24
CA ARG A 42 -7.16 -11.13 1.50
C ARG A 42 -6.92 -12.36 2.38
N MET A 43 -7.00 -13.57 1.84
CA MET A 43 -6.75 -14.80 2.59
C MET A 43 -5.31 -14.87 3.11
N GLU A 44 -4.32 -14.50 2.31
CA GLU A 44 -2.91 -14.48 2.76
C GLU A 44 -2.68 -13.43 3.85
N ARG A 45 -3.42 -12.32 3.80
CA ARG A 45 -3.40 -11.30 4.87
C ARG A 45 -4.01 -11.82 6.16
N GLU A 46 -5.19 -12.46 6.10
CA GLU A 46 -5.84 -13.07 7.26
C GLU A 46 -4.92 -14.12 7.91
N LYS A 47 -4.29 -15.00 7.10
CA LYS A 47 -3.30 -15.97 7.60
C LYS A 47 -2.09 -15.35 8.29
N LEU A 48 -1.66 -14.16 7.86
CA LEU A 48 -0.58 -13.42 8.51
C LEU A 48 -1.06 -12.77 9.80
N GLU A 49 -2.24 -12.17 9.81
CA GLU A 49 -2.84 -11.57 11.01
C GLU A 49 -3.12 -12.62 12.11
N ASP A 50 -3.36 -13.88 11.74
CA ASP A 50 -3.52 -15.02 12.65
C ASP A 50 -2.19 -15.56 13.23
N LYS A 51 -1.03 -15.13 12.73
CA LYS A 51 0.27 -15.61 13.25
C LYS A 51 0.55 -15.04 14.64
N LYS A 52 1.17 -15.87 15.50
CA LYS A 52 1.73 -15.42 16.78
C LYS A 52 2.67 -14.22 16.56
N SER A 53 2.62 -13.25 17.47
CA SER A 53 3.41 -12.00 17.41
C SER A 53 4.91 -12.24 17.17
N GLY A 54 5.49 -13.25 17.81
CA GLY A 54 6.89 -13.63 17.61
C GLY A 54 7.23 -14.02 16.16
N SER A 55 6.33 -14.72 15.46
CA SER A 55 6.51 -15.09 14.06
C SER A 55 6.44 -13.87 13.13
N LEU A 56 5.56 -12.91 13.43
CA LEU A 56 5.48 -11.66 12.67
C LEU A 56 6.73 -10.80 12.81
N VAL A 57 7.30 -10.72 14.02
CA VAL A 57 8.57 -10.02 14.26
C VAL A 57 9.71 -10.62 13.41
N ARG A 58 9.79 -11.97 13.32
CA ARG A 58 10.77 -12.64 12.46
C ARG A 58 10.59 -12.26 10.99
N ILE A 59 9.36 -12.28 10.49
CA ILE A 59 9.08 -11.92 9.10
C ILE A 59 9.52 -10.47 8.84
N VAL A 60 9.25 -9.51 9.73
CA VAL A 60 9.75 -8.14 9.56
C VAL A 60 11.27 -8.08 9.54
N ALA A 61 11.93 -8.83 10.42
CA ALA A 61 13.39 -8.86 10.52
C ALA A 61 14.07 -9.34 9.23
N GLU A 62 13.45 -10.24 8.47
CA GLU A 62 13.96 -10.70 7.16
C GLU A 62 14.05 -9.58 6.10
N PHE A 63 13.37 -8.45 6.31
CA PHE A 63 13.44 -7.30 5.42
C PHE A 63 14.15 -6.09 6.05
N SER A 64 14.55 -6.21 7.33
CA SER A 64 15.09 -5.12 8.11
C SER A 64 16.62 -5.12 8.16
N PRO A 65 17.27 -3.94 8.14
CA PRO A 65 18.70 -3.84 8.32
C PRO A 65 19.10 -4.15 9.77
N CYS A 66 20.29 -4.70 9.95
CA CYS A 66 20.87 -4.90 11.28
C CYS A 66 21.24 -3.53 11.88
N LYS A 67 20.95 -3.36 13.17
CA LYS A 67 21.24 -2.15 13.95
C LYS A 67 22.50 -2.28 14.81
N ALA A 68 23.19 -3.43 14.79
CA ALA A 68 24.46 -3.61 15.46
C ALA A 68 25.52 -2.64 14.91
N SER A 69 26.34 -2.08 15.79
CA SER A 69 27.35 -1.08 15.44
C SER A 69 28.31 -1.61 14.36
N GLY A 70 28.56 -0.80 13.32
CA GLY A 70 29.43 -1.16 12.20
C GLY A 70 28.89 -2.23 11.24
N CYS A 71 27.70 -2.81 11.50
CA CYS A 71 27.13 -3.82 10.62
C CYS A 71 26.50 -3.18 9.36
N ARG A 72 26.74 -3.78 8.18
CA ARG A 72 26.17 -3.34 6.88
C ARG A 72 25.09 -4.28 6.35
N CYS A 73 24.55 -5.13 7.22
CA CYS A 73 23.52 -6.10 6.84
C CYS A 73 22.19 -5.39 6.55
N LYS A 74 21.65 -5.55 5.33
CA LYS A 74 20.42 -4.87 4.86
C LYS A 74 19.15 -5.70 4.99
N LYS A 75 19.28 -6.97 5.35
CA LYS A 75 18.17 -7.92 5.49
C LYS A 75 18.58 -9.06 6.42
N GLY A 76 17.73 -9.44 7.36
CA GLY A 76 17.93 -10.64 8.17
C GLY A 76 17.84 -11.90 7.32
N VAL A 77 18.63 -12.91 7.68
CA VAL A 77 18.50 -14.29 7.18
C VAL A 77 18.69 -15.14 8.41
N PHE A 78 17.65 -15.88 8.80
CA PHE A 78 17.67 -16.67 10.01
C PHE A 78 17.38 -18.10 9.59
N ASP A 79 18.29 -19.01 9.88
CA ASP A 79 18.05 -20.43 9.68
C ASP A 79 17.08 -20.89 10.79
N GLU A 80 16.27 -21.90 10.52
CA GLU A 80 15.22 -22.36 11.44
C GLU A 80 15.84 -23.02 12.67
N VAL A 81 15.89 -22.28 13.78
CA VAL A 81 16.23 -22.84 15.09
C VAL A 81 15.19 -22.32 16.08
N GLU A 82 14.19 -23.17 16.27
CA GLU A 82 13.24 -23.28 17.39
C GLU A 82 12.56 -22.00 17.90
N CYS A 83 11.24 -21.97 17.74
CA CYS A 83 10.35 -21.08 18.46
C CYS A 83 10.16 -21.63 19.89
N ASP A 84 10.73 -20.98 20.90
CA ASP A 84 10.35 -21.28 22.29
C ASP A 84 9.07 -20.51 22.70
N ASN A 85 8.56 -20.77 23.90
CA ASN A 85 7.37 -20.11 24.45
C ASN A 85 7.56 -18.60 24.74
N HIS A 86 8.79 -18.09 24.65
CA HIS A 86 9.19 -16.70 24.84
C HIS A 86 9.61 -15.99 23.54
N GLY A 87 9.62 -16.71 22.40
CA GLY A 87 9.91 -16.22 21.06
C GLY A 87 11.29 -16.60 20.51
N TRP A 88 11.63 -16.07 19.33
CA TRP A 88 12.84 -16.40 18.56
C TRP A 88 14.13 -15.73 19.08
N LYS A 89 14.26 -15.58 20.40
CA LYS A 89 15.21 -14.64 21.04
C LYS A 89 16.69 -14.94 20.73
N ASN A 90 17.01 -16.13 20.21
CA ASN A 90 18.37 -16.61 19.97
C ASN A 90 18.68 -16.94 18.49
N SER A 91 17.79 -16.59 17.55
CA SER A 91 18.10 -16.79 16.13
C SER A 91 19.22 -15.85 15.68
N ILE A 92 20.29 -16.42 15.11
CA ILE A 92 21.44 -15.65 14.62
C ILE A 92 21.31 -15.41 13.11
N CYS A 93 21.66 -14.21 12.67
CA CYS A 93 21.67 -13.87 11.25
C CYS A 93 22.79 -14.63 10.53
N THR A 94 22.43 -15.52 9.59
CA THR A 94 23.37 -16.35 8.83
C THR A 94 23.94 -15.64 7.60
N ARG A 95 23.52 -14.40 7.35
CA ARG A 95 24.07 -13.57 6.27
C ARG A 95 25.54 -13.27 6.51
N ALA A 96 26.35 -13.46 5.48
CA ALA A 96 27.78 -13.12 5.48
C ALA A 96 27.99 -11.67 5.98
N GLY A 97 28.81 -11.53 7.03
CA GLY A 97 29.14 -10.25 7.66
C GLY A 97 28.12 -9.69 8.66
N CYS A 98 27.03 -10.39 8.98
CA CYS A 98 26.11 -10.00 10.05
C CYS A 98 26.38 -10.78 11.33
N LYS A 99 26.13 -12.10 11.39
CA LYS A 99 26.28 -12.93 12.61
C LYS A 99 25.66 -12.34 13.89
N HIS A 100 24.75 -11.38 13.77
CA HIS A 100 24.08 -10.71 14.88
C HIS A 100 22.72 -11.36 15.15
N PRO A 101 22.23 -11.30 16.40
CA PRO A 101 20.94 -11.86 16.78
C PRO A 101 19.76 -11.19 16.07
N LEU A 102 18.63 -11.90 16.03
CA LEU A 102 17.34 -11.40 15.54
C LEU A 102 16.95 -10.07 16.17
N SER A 103 17.24 -9.88 17.47
CA SER A 103 16.98 -8.63 18.18
C SER A 103 17.60 -7.42 17.49
N ASP A 104 18.78 -7.57 16.88
CA ASP A 104 19.46 -6.46 16.20
C ASP A 104 18.81 -6.11 14.86
N HIS A 105 17.99 -7.01 14.31
CA HIS A 105 17.15 -6.74 13.14
C HIS A 105 15.74 -6.30 13.50
N ALA A 106 15.26 -6.67 14.68
CA ALA A 106 13.88 -6.49 15.13
C ALA A 106 13.69 -5.39 16.17
N SER A 107 14.77 -4.80 16.70
CA SER A 107 14.72 -3.85 17.82
C SER A 107 13.69 -2.73 17.61
N HIS A 108 13.67 -2.13 16.42
CA HIS A 108 12.73 -1.08 16.05
C HIS A 108 11.25 -1.53 16.16
N VAL A 109 10.90 -2.73 15.69
CA VAL A 109 9.53 -3.24 15.78
C VAL A 109 9.17 -3.77 17.16
N MET A 110 10.15 -4.22 17.94
CA MET A 110 9.93 -4.63 19.33
C MET A 110 9.57 -3.45 20.24
N SER A 111 10.08 -2.26 19.91
CA SER A 111 9.75 -1.01 20.61
C SER A 111 8.57 -0.24 20.01
N ALA A 112 7.99 -0.73 18.90
CA ALA A 112 6.95 -0.01 18.18
C ALA A 112 5.59 -0.08 18.90
N THR A 113 4.77 0.95 18.71
CA THR A 113 3.35 0.88 19.09
C THR A 113 2.62 -0.18 18.27
N ARG A 114 1.48 -0.68 18.77
CA ARG A 114 0.65 -1.65 18.06
C ARG A 114 0.24 -1.16 16.66
N THR A 115 -0.03 0.13 16.52
CA THR A 115 -0.40 0.77 15.25
C THR A 115 0.76 0.83 14.26
N GLU A 116 1.95 1.20 14.72
CA GLU A 116 3.17 1.24 13.90
C GLU A 116 3.58 -0.17 13.46
N PHE A 117 3.51 -1.14 14.37
CA PHE A 117 3.77 -2.54 14.05
C PHE A 117 2.79 -3.05 13.00
N ALA A 118 1.49 -2.80 13.17
CA ALA A 118 0.47 -3.20 12.20
C ALA A 118 0.68 -2.53 10.83
N ALA A 119 1.07 -1.26 10.78
CA ALA A 119 1.41 -0.58 9.53
C ALA A 119 2.63 -1.21 8.84
N THR A 120 3.69 -1.52 9.62
CA THR A 120 4.90 -2.17 9.14
C THR A 120 4.60 -3.54 8.52
N ILE A 121 3.75 -4.34 9.18
CA ILE A 121 3.34 -5.66 8.69
C ILE A 121 2.59 -5.56 7.36
N LYS A 122 1.74 -4.54 7.16
CA LYS A 122 1.06 -4.33 5.88
C LYS A 122 2.06 -4.08 4.75
N VAL A 123 3.09 -3.25 5.00
CA VAL A 123 4.15 -2.99 4.00
C VAL A 123 4.93 -4.27 3.68
N VAL A 124 5.29 -5.06 4.70
CA VAL A 124 5.96 -6.35 4.52
C VAL A 124 5.11 -7.32 3.69
N PHE A 125 3.80 -7.35 3.96
CA PHE A 125 2.87 -8.15 3.19
C PHE A 125 2.82 -7.74 1.72
N ASP A 126 2.72 -6.44 1.44
CA ASP A 126 2.74 -5.91 0.07
C ASP A 126 4.05 -6.29 -0.66
N ILE A 127 5.19 -6.25 0.04
CA ILE A 127 6.49 -6.70 -0.50
C ILE A 127 6.46 -8.19 -0.87
N ILE A 128 5.92 -9.06 -0.01
CA ILE A 128 5.81 -10.50 -0.26
C ILE A 128 4.88 -10.77 -1.45
N ASN A 129 3.74 -10.08 -1.51
CA ASN A 129 2.79 -10.21 -2.62
C ASN A 129 3.40 -9.77 -3.95
N ILE A 130 4.13 -8.65 -3.97
CA ILE A 130 4.78 -8.18 -5.20
C ILE A 130 5.83 -9.20 -5.67
N LYS A 131 6.63 -9.77 -4.76
CA LYS A 131 7.56 -10.85 -5.12
C LYS A 131 6.84 -12.05 -5.75
N GLY A 132 5.79 -12.54 -5.11
CA GLY A 132 5.02 -13.66 -5.63
C GLY A 132 4.35 -13.35 -6.98
N THR A 133 3.87 -12.12 -7.18
CA THR A 133 3.33 -11.66 -8.47
C THR A 133 4.42 -11.62 -9.54
N LEU A 134 5.61 -11.10 -9.23
CA LEU A 134 6.75 -11.04 -10.15
C LEU A 134 7.22 -12.45 -10.54
N GLU A 135 7.35 -13.36 -9.57
CA GLU A 135 7.71 -14.77 -9.82
C GLU A 135 6.69 -15.51 -10.69
N ASN A 136 5.40 -15.21 -10.54
CA ASN A 136 4.36 -15.80 -11.37
C ASN A 136 4.28 -15.15 -12.76
N THR A 137 4.58 -13.86 -12.85
CA THR A 137 4.54 -13.11 -14.11
C THR A 137 5.74 -13.44 -14.99
N SER A 138 6.92 -13.67 -14.40
CA SER A 138 8.14 -14.03 -15.14
C SER A 138 8.06 -15.37 -15.86
N LYS A 139 7.15 -16.26 -15.42
CA LYS A 139 6.86 -17.55 -16.08
C LYS A 139 5.96 -17.42 -17.31
N LYS A 140 5.36 -16.25 -17.56
CA LYS A 140 4.48 -16.00 -18.70
C LYS A 140 5.29 -15.54 -19.92
N PRO A 141 4.77 -15.72 -21.15
CA PRO A 141 5.41 -15.20 -22.37
C PRO A 141 5.68 -13.70 -22.28
N LYS A 142 6.87 -13.26 -22.69
CA LYS A 142 7.25 -11.84 -22.65
C LYS A 142 6.52 -11.06 -23.74
N THR A 143 5.42 -10.43 -23.35
CA THR A 143 4.70 -9.43 -24.14
C THR A 143 5.04 -8.05 -23.59
N GLU A 144 4.88 -7.00 -24.40
CA GLU A 144 5.07 -5.60 -23.97
C GLU A 144 4.26 -5.28 -22.69
N ARG A 145 3.01 -5.74 -22.64
CA ARG A 145 2.16 -5.60 -21.45
C ARG A 145 2.77 -6.27 -20.21
N ILE A 146 3.33 -7.46 -20.35
CA ILE A 146 3.92 -8.20 -19.22
C ILE A 146 5.19 -7.51 -18.75
N ILE A 147 6.04 -7.04 -19.67
CA ILE A 147 7.25 -6.28 -19.35
C ILE A 147 6.89 -5.00 -18.57
N LEU A 148 5.92 -4.22 -19.07
CA LEU A 148 5.45 -3.00 -18.40
C LEU A 148 4.94 -3.28 -16.97
N VAL A 149 4.17 -4.36 -16.79
CA VAL A 149 3.64 -4.74 -15.48
C VAL A 149 4.78 -5.14 -14.53
N GLU A 150 5.77 -5.89 -15.00
CA GLU A 150 6.97 -6.23 -14.20
C GLU A 150 7.73 -4.97 -13.77
N ASP A 151 7.96 -4.02 -14.69
CA ASP A 151 8.67 -2.77 -14.40
C ASP A 151 7.95 -1.92 -13.34
N VAL A 152 6.62 -1.86 -13.40
CA VAL A 152 5.80 -1.18 -12.39
C VAL A 152 5.94 -1.85 -11.03
N PHE A 153 5.82 -3.17 -10.97
CA PHE A 153 5.95 -3.92 -9.72
C PHE A 153 7.36 -3.82 -9.12
N VAL A 154 8.41 -3.87 -9.95
CA VAL A 154 9.79 -3.68 -9.51
C VAL A 154 10.01 -2.28 -8.94
N SER A 155 9.42 -1.26 -9.56
CA SER A 155 9.53 0.13 -9.08
C SER A 155 8.87 0.31 -7.72
N ILE A 156 7.64 -0.21 -7.54
CA ILE A 156 6.93 -0.19 -6.26
C ILE A 156 7.69 -1.00 -5.20
N TYR A 157 8.19 -2.19 -5.56
CA TYR A 157 8.99 -3.04 -4.67
C TYR A 157 10.19 -2.30 -4.07
N HIS A 158 10.91 -1.53 -4.89
CA HIS A 158 12.04 -0.73 -4.42
C HIS A 158 11.64 0.37 -3.44
N VAL A 159 10.50 1.05 -3.68
CA VAL A 159 9.98 2.06 -2.74
C VAL A 159 9.63 1.42 -1.41
N LEU A 160 8.89 0.32 -1.40
CA LEU A 160 8.49 -0.36 -0.16
C LEU A 160 9.70 -0.86 0.64
N LEU A 161 10.68 -1.48 -0.03
CA LEU A 161 11.92 -1.89 0.63
C LEU A 161 12.68 -0.70 1.21
N LYS A 162 12.71 0.43 0.51
CA LYS A 162 13.38 1.63 0.99
C LYS A 162 12.67 2.16 2.23
N THR A 163 11.35 2.30 2.20
CA THR A 163 10.55 2.71 3.37
C THR A 163 10.84 1.80 4.55
N LEU A 164 10.71 0.49 4.39
CA LEU A 164 10.92 -0.45 5.49
C LEU A 164 12.33 -0.42 6.07
N ARG A 165 13.36 -0.18 5.25
CA ARG A 165 14.76 -0.18 5.72
C ARG A 165 15.17 1.11 6.42
N TYR A 166 14.71 2.25 5.93
CA TYR A 166 15.19 3.55 6.39
C TYR A 166 14.19 4.25 7.31
N ASP A 167 12.90 4.07 7.07
CA ASP A 167 11.83 4.76 7.80
C ASP A 167 10.59 3.87 7.93
N PRO A 168 10.67 2.79 8.76
CA PRO A 168 9.67 1.72 8.81
C PRO A 168 8.29 2.17 9.30
N PHE A 169 8.20 3.35 9.93
CA PHE A 169 6.95 3.88 10.50
C PHE A 169 6.32 4.97 9.63
N THR A 170 6.93 5.31 8.50
CA THR A 170 6.39 6.27 7.54
C THR A 170 5.67 5.57 6.40
N ALA A 171 4.60 6.19 5.90
CA ALA A 171 3.88 5.68 4.74
C ALA A 171 4.78 5.68 3.48
N PRO A 172 4.79 4.58 2.69
CA PRO A 172 5.49 4.57 1.41
C PRO A 172 4.95 5.65 0.46
N ASN A 173 5.86 6.39 -0.19
CA ASN A 173 5.49 7.42 -1.17
C ASN A 173 5.72 6.88 -2.59
N ILE A 174 4.64 6.41 -3.22
CA ILE A 174 4.62 5.86 -4.58
C ILE A 174 4.44 6.98 -5.63
N ASP A 175 3.87 8.12 -5.23
CA ASP A 175 3.59 9.25 -6.12
C ASP A 175 4.85 9.83 -6.78
N LYS A 176 6.03 9.58 -6.20
CA LYS A 176 7.31 9.96 -6.79
C LYS A 176 7.74 9.11 -7.99
N ILE A 177 7.11 7.96 -8.25
CA ILE A 177 7.52 7.06 -9.34
C ILE A 177 6.91 7.51 -10.67
N TYR A 178 5.61 7.84 -10.70
CA TYR A 178 4.86 8.10 -11.94
C TYR A 178 4.13 9.44 -11.95
N GLY A 179 4.46 10.33 -11.01
CA GLY A 179 3.76 11.59 -10.80
C GLY A 179 2.58 11.44 -9.83
N THR A 180 2.05 12.59 -9.43
CA THR A 180 0.99 12.65 -8.41
C THR A 180 -0.36 12.89 -9.08
N PRO A 181 -1.41 12.10 -8.75
CA PRO A 181 -2.74 12.40 -9.24
C PRO A 181 -3.23 13.77 -8.73
N PRO A 182 -4.15 14.43 -9.44
CA PRO A 182 -4.79 13.97 -10.68
C PRO A 182 -3.88 14.16 -11.92
N PHE A 183 -3.89 13.18 -12.82
CA PHE A 183 -3.10 13.24 -14.07
C PHE A 183 -3.78 14.07 -15.17
N GLU A 184 -5.10 14.25 -15.08
CA GLU A 184 -5.89 15.09 -15.97
C GLU A 184 -6.88 15.92 -15.16
N LYS A 185 -7.20 17.13 -15.64
CA LYS A 185 -8.13 18.05 -14.95
C LYS A 185 -9.55 17.49 -14.85
N THR A 186 -10.03 16.84 -15.91
CA THR A 186 -11.38 16.28 -15.96
C THR A 186 -11.29 14.77 -15.76
N ASN A 187 -11.81 14.26 -14.64
CA ASN A 187 -11.81 12.81 -14.39
C ASN A 187 -12.92 12.09 -15.18
N ILE A 188 -12.79 10.76 -15.28
CA ILE A 188 -13.75 9.89 -16.00
C ILE A 188 -15.18 10.09 -15.48
N ASN A 189 -15.38 10.22 -14.17
CA ASN A 189 -16.71 10.41 -13.59
C ASN A 189 -17.36 11.70 -14.11
N GLN A 190 -16.59 12.79 -14.20
CA GLN A 190 -17.07 14.06 -14.74
C GLN A 190 -17.36 13.97 -16.23
N ILE A 191 -16.54 13.25 -17.00
CA ILE A 191 -16.78 12.99 -18.42
C ILE A 191 -18.11 12.24 -18.59
N LEU A 192 -18.35 11.19 -17.81
CA LEU A 192 -19.57 10.38 -17.86
C LEU A 192 -20.80 11.19 -17.44
N LEU A 193 -20.71 12.00 -16.39
CA LEU A 193 -21.77 12.90 -15.96
C LEU A 193 -22.13 13.90 -17.08
N ASN A 194 -21.12 14.55 -17.66
CA ASN A 194 -21.32 15.50 -18.75
C ASN A 194 -21.95 14.82 -19.98
N PHE A 195 -21.49 13.61 -20.33
CA PHE A 195 -22.07 12.82 -21.40
C PHE A 195 -23.55 12.52 -21.15
N CYS A 196 -23.90 12.06 -19.94
CA CYS A 196 -25.28 11.74 -19.58
C CYS A 196 -26.20 12.96 -19.66
N VAL A 197 -25.76 14.11 -19.14
CA VAL A 197 -26.51 15.36 -19.21
C VAL A 197 -26.71 15.79 -20.66
N GLN A 198 -25.67 15.75 -21.49
CA GLN A 198 -25.76 16.16 -22.90
C GLN A 198 -26.66 15.24 -23.74
N LYS A 199 -26.58 13.92 -23.53
CA LYS A 199 -27.31 12.94 -24.34
C LYS A 199 -28.73 12.66 -23.85
N PHE A 200 -28.98 12.74 -22.55
CA PHE A 200 -30.25 12.33 -21.95
C PHE A 200 -30.95 13.44 -21.17
N GLY A 201 -30.31 14.59 -20.93
CA GLY A 201 -30.89 15.69 -20.15
C GLY A 201 -32.16 16.31 -20.72
N LYS A 202 -32.46 16.10 -22.01
CA LYS A 202 -33.71 16.54 -22.67
C LYS A 202 -34.81 15.46 -22.67
N LYS A 203 -34.54 14.24 -22.18
CA LYS A 203 -35.53 13.16 -22.05
C LYS A 203 -36.10 13.21 -20.62
N ASN A 204 -37.34 13.69 -20.50
CA ASN A 204 -38.06 13.86 -19.22
C ASN A 204 -38.15 12.58 -18.36
N SER A 205 -37.90 11.39 -18.91
CA SER A 205 -37.97 10.11 -18.19
C SER A 205 -36.75 9.79 -17.31
N VAL A 206 -35.63 10.52 -17.42
CA VAL A 206 -34.39 10.23 -16.65
C VAL A 206 -34.21 11.14 -15.42
N LEU A 207 -34.91 12.28 -15.36
CA LEU A 207 -34.78 13.27 -14.28
C LEU A 207 -35.37 12.82 -12.93
N ILE A 208 -36.17 11.75 -12.90
CA ILE A 208 -36.84 11.28 -11.68
C ILE A 208 -35.87 10.57 -10.72
N PHE A 209 -34.75 10.02 -11.22
CA PHE A 209 -33.80 9.27 -10.37
C PHE A 209 -32.78 10.16 -9.62
N ILE A 210 -32.58 11.41 -10.05
CA ILE A 210 -31.56 12.31 -9.47
C ILE A 210 -32.11 13.07 -8.25
N HIS A 211 -33.43 13.20 -8.11
CA HIS A 211 -34.03 13.99 -7.03
C HIS A 211 -34.36 13.21 -5.75
N ASN A 212 -34.19 11.88 -5.74
CA ASN A 212 -34.61 11.01 -4.63
C ASN A 212 -33.47 10.23 -3.96
N ASN A 213 -32.20 10.65 -4.10
CA ASN A 213 -31.09 10.15 -3.26
C ASN A 213 -30.25 11.31 -2.71
#